data_AF-A0A9D9X841-F1
#
_entry.id   AF-A0A9D9X841-F1
#
_cell.length_a   1.000
_cell.length_b   1.000
_cell.length_c   1.000
_cell.angle_alpha   90.00
_cell.angle_beta   90.00
_cell.angle_gamma   90.00
#
_symmetry.space_group_name_H-M   'P 1'
#
loop_
_entity.id
_entity.type
_entity.pdbx_description
1 polymer ?
#
loop_
_entity_poly.entity_id
_entity_poly.type
_entity_poly.pdbx_seq_one_letter_code
_entity_poly.pdbx_strand_id
1 'polypeptide(L)'
;MSIQKIVPSGSTNGKPIKVVATATLGTTFHTAAAGTAGVDEVTMFLSNTDTVDRAVTVEFGGVSSPDNLMKFSVPAGDSILAVPGIPIQNSLAVTVFAAAANVITMWGYVNRIS
;
A
#
# COMPACT_ATOMS: atom_id res chain seq x y z
N MET A 1 14.32 22.03 -2.06
CA MET A 1 13.93 20.61 -2.19
C MET A 1 14.21 19.94 -0.86
N SER A 2 13.14 19.59 -0.16
CA SER A 2 13.19 18.93 1.14
C SER A 2 12.56 17.54 1.02
N ILE A 3 12.98 16.62 1.90
CA ILE A 3 12.36 15.31 2.02
C ILE A 3 11.80 15.21 3.43
N GLN A 4 10.48 15.09 3.54
CA GLN A 4 9.80 14.87 4.80
C GLN A 4 9.31 13.43 4.88
N LYS A 5 9.76 12.70 5.90
CA LYS A 5 9.18 11.38 6.20
C LYS A 5 7.87 11.56 6.95
N ILE A 6 6.80 10.96 6.44
CA ILE A 6 5.45 11.06 7.00
C ILE A 6 4.84 9.67 7.19
N VAL A 7 3.82 9.64 8.06
CA VAL A 7 2.95 8.48 8.25
C VAL A 7 2.02 8.35 7.04
N PRO A 8 1.81 7.14 6.50
CA PRO A 8 0.83 6.91 5.43
C PRO A 8 -0.56 7.38 5.84
N SER A 9 -1.35 7.96 4.92
CA SER A 9 -2.60 8.64 5.28
C SER A 9 -3.71 7.70 5.73
N GLY A 10 -3.64 6.41 5.33
CA GLY A 10 -4.54 5.36 5.84
C GLY A 10 -4.15 4.83 7.22
N SER A 11 -2.96 5.18 7.73
CA SER A 11 -2.46 4.69 9.01
C SER A 11 -2.87 5.60 10.16
N THR A 12 -3.36 5.01 11.24
CA THR A 12 -3.61 5.72 12.50
C THR A 12 -2.33 5.74 13.33
N ASN A 13 -1.65 6.89 13.38
CA ASN A 13 -0.45 7.12 14.20
C ASN A 13 0.68 6.12 13.95
N GLY A 14 0.87 5.69 12.70
CA GLY A 14 1.95 4.76 12.32
C GLY A 14 1.65 3.29 12.61
N LYS A 15 0.45 2.94 13.09
CA LYS A 15 0.05 1.55 13.28
C LYS A 15 -0.09 0.81 11.93
N PRO A 16 0.19 -0.50 11.91
CA PRO A 16 -0.16 -1.33 10.76
C PRO A 16 -1.66 -1.25 10.46
N ILE A 17 -1.99 -1.20 9.17
CA ILE A 17 -3.36 -1.16 8.67
C ILE A 17 -3.77 -2.57 8.30
N LYS A 18 -4.90 -3.03 8.84
CA LYS A 18 -5.44 -4.35 8.52
C LYS A 18 -6.14 -4.32 7.17
N VAL A 19 -5.77 -5.22 6.26
CA VAL A 19 -6.47 -5.39 4.97
C VAL A 19 -7.78 -6.12 5.25
N VAL A 20 -8.90 -5.42 5.05
CA VAL A 20 -10.25 -5.98 5.23
C VAL A 20 -10.93 -6.29 3.90
N ALA A 21 -10.50 -5.63 2.82
CA ALA A 21 -11.06 -5.81 1.49
C ALA A 21 -10.61 -7.14 0.86
N THR A 22 -11.56 -7.84 0.25
CA THR A 22 -11.32 -9.10 -0.48
C THR A 22 -11.52 -8.99 -1.99
N ALA A 23 -11.82 -7.78 -2.47
CA ALA A 23 -11.98 -7.43 -3.87
C ALA A 23 -11.65 -5.94 -4.06
N THR A 24 -11.63 -5.48 -5.30
CA THR A 24 -11.47 -4.05 -5.63
C THR A 24 -12.72 -3.25 -5.23
N LEU A 25 -12.64 -2.01 -4.77
CA LEU A 25 -11.42 -1.30 -4.37
C LEU A 25 -10.89 -1.79 -3.01
N GLY A 26 -9.58 -1.81 -2.87
CA GLY A 26 -8.89 -2.26 -1.68
C GLY A 26 -8.99 -1.32 -0.47
N THR A 27 -8.43 -1.78 0.65
CA THR A 27 -8.19 -0.96 1.84
C THR A 27 -7.10 0.06 1.56
N THR A 28 -7.31 1.33 1.88
CA THR A 28 -6.35 2.42 1.59
C THR A 28 -5.10 2.35 2.47
N PHE A 29 -3.92 2.43 1.84
CA PHE A 29 -2.64 2.65 2.51
C PHE A 29 -2.29 4.14 2.58
N HIS A 30 -2.29 4.81 1.43
CA HIS A 30 -1.93 6.22 1.30
C HIS A 30 -2.62 6.86 0.09
N THR A 31 -2.92 8.16 0.20
CA THR A 31 -3.37 9.01 -0.90
C THR A 31 -2.31 10.08 -1.11
N ALA A 32 -1.75 10.14 -2.33
CA ALA A 32 -0.67 11.05 -2.66
C ALA A 32 -1.06 12.52 -2.50
N ALA A 33 -0.05 13.39 -2.40
CA ALA A 33 -0.21 14.83 -2.51
C ALA A 33 -0.95 15.21 -3.80
N ALA A 34 -1.71 16.30 -3.73
CA ALA A 34 -2.45 16.81 -4.88
C ALA A 34 -1.52 17.51 -5.89
N GLY A 35 -1.87 17.43 -7.17
CA GLY A 35 -1.09 17.99 -8.26
C GLY A 35 0.25 17.27 -8.48
N THR A 36 1.19 17.96 -9.12
CA THR A 36 2.49 17.39 -9.56
C THR A 36 3.69 18.04 -8.88
N ALA A 37 3.46 18.98 -7.96
CA ALA A 37 4.54 19.69 -7.26
C ALA A 37 5.07 18.91 -6.05
N GLY A 38 4.21 18.10 -5.41
CA GLY A 38 4.60 17.18 -4.35
C GLY A 38 4.61 15.75 -4.88
N VAL A 39 5.73 15.06 -4.71
CA VAL A 39 5.86 13.63 -5.03
C VAL A 39 5.96 12.85 -3.73
N ASP A 40 5.17 11.80 -3.62
CA ASP A 40 5.20 10.88 -2.50
C ASP A 40 5.89 9.58 -2.91
N GLU A 41 7.08 9.35 -2.40
CA GLU A 41 7.77 8.07 -2.55
C GLU A 41 7.26 7.12 -1.47
N VAL A 42 6.51 6.10 -1.89
CA VAL A 42 5.83 5.17 -0.99
C VAL A 42 6.65 3.91 -0.78
N THR A 43 6.93 3.59 0.48
CA THR A 43 7.47 2.29 0.88
C THR A 43 6.42 1.54 1.67
N MET A 44 6.00 0.37 1.18
CA MET A 44 4.97 -0.45 1.81
C MET A 44 5.40 -1.91 1.92
N PHE A 45 5.28 -2.42 3.14
CA PHE A 45 5.43 -3.83 3.47
C PHE A 45 4.05 -4.47 3.67
N LEU A 46 3.96 -5.74 3.32
CA LEU A 46 2.80 -6.59 3.58
C LEU A 46 3.24 -7.74 4.48
N SER A 47 2.56 -7.94 5.60
CA SER A 47 2.79 -9.04 6.53
C SER A 47 1.59 -9.96 6.57
N ASN A 48 1.82 -11.26 6.46
CA ASN A 48 0.80 -12.29 6.54
C ASN A 48 0.83 -12.96 7.91
N THR A 49 -0.28 -12.85 8.62
CA THR A 49 -0.48 -13.43 9.96
C THR A 49 -1.22 -14.76 9.93
N ASP A 50 -1.53 -15.26 8.74
CA ASP A 50 -2.18 -16.55 8.53
C ASP A 50 -1.21 -17.72 8.56
N THR A 51 -1.77 -18.93 8.57
CA THR A 51 -1.04 -20.20 8.48
C THR A 51 -0.87 -20.69 7.04
N VAL A 52 -1.37 -19.95 6.05
CA VAL A 52 -1.25 -20.26 4.61
C VAL A 52 -0.81 -19.04 3.82
N ASP A 53 -0.18 -19.28 2.67
CA ASP A 53 0.17 -18.21 1.74
C ASP A 53 -1.07 -17.48 1.25
N ARG A 54 -0.96 -16.15 1.14
CA ARG A 54 -2.08 -15.29 0.76
C ARG A 54 -1.74 -14.49 -0.49
N ALA A 55 -2.60 -14.61 -1.49
CA ALA A 55 -2.58 -13.74 -2.66
C ALA A 55 -3.06 -12.34 -2.24
N VAL A 56 -2.28 -11.32 -2.61
CA VAL A 56 -2.54 -9.92 -2.31
C VAL A 56 -2.36 -9.10 -3.58
N THR A 57 -3.24 -8.14 -3.79
CA THR A 57 -3.15 -7.21 -4.93
C THR A 57 -3.08 -5.78 -4.40
N VAL A 58 -2.09 -5.05 -4.88
CA VAL A 58 -1.91 -3.61 -4.63
C VAL A 58 -2.40 -2.87 -5.87
N GLU A 59 -3.21 -1.84 -5.65
CA GLU A 59 -3.87 -1.06 -6.70
C GLU A 59 -3.40 0.39 -6.64
N PHE A 60 -3.04 0.95 -7.80
CA PHE A 60 -2.51 2.30 -7.94
C PHE A 60 -3.50 3.17 -8.75
N GLY A 61 -4.37 3.88 -8.06
CA GLY A 61 -5.26 4.89 -8.67
C GLY A 61 -6.31 4.37 -9.66
N GLY A 62 -6.48 3.06 -9.77
CA GLY A 62 -7.39 2.42 -10.71
C GLY A 62 -7.44 0.90 -10.51
N VAL A 63 -8.25 0.22 -11.33
CA VAL A 63 -8.57 -1.21 -11.17
C VAL A 63 -8.28 -2.04 -12.43
N SER A 64 -7.71 -1.42 -13.47
CA SER A 64 -7.43 -2.08 -14.74
C SER A 64 -6.18 -2.96 -14.62
N SER A 65 -6.29 -4.23 -15.00
CA SER A 65 -5.16 -5.15 -15.09
C SER A 65 -4.60 -5.14 -16.51
N PRO A 66 -3.25 -5.08 -16.71
CA PRO A 66 -2.20 -5.00 -15.71
C PRO A 66 -1.83 -3.55 -15.28
N ASP A 67 -2.44 -2.54 -15.89
CA ASP A 67 -2.01 -1.14 -15.82
C ASP A 67 -1.91 -0.58 -14.39
N ASN A 68 -2.84 -0.95 -13.50
CA ASN A 68 -2.96 -0.38 -12.16
C ASN A 68 -2.64 -1.38 -11.03
N LEU A 69 -2.38 -2.65 -11.36
CA LEU A 69 -2.40 -3.73 -10.38
C LEU A 69 -1.04 -4.43 -10.27
N MET A 70 -0.52 -4.52 -9.05
CA MET A 70 0.62 -5.38 -8.72
C MET A 70 0.15 -6.54 -7.84
N LYS A 71 0.41 -7.77 -8.30
CA LYS A 71 -0.05 -9.01 -7.63
C LYS A 71 1.11 -9.71 -6.96
N PHE A 72 0.90 -10.15 -5.73
CA PHE A 72 1.89 -10.80 -4.88
C PHE A 72 1.33 -12.04 -4.20
N SER A 73 2.21 -12.95 -3.82
CA SER A 73 1.94 -13.99 -2.81
C SER A 73 2.76 -13.66 -1.58
N VAL A 74 2.12 -13.46 -0.43
CA VAL A 74 2.79 -13.24 0.85
C VAL A 74 2.83 -14.58 1.59
N PRO A 75 4.01 -15.17 1.83
CA PRO A 75 4.12 -16.45 2.52
C PRO A 75 3.50 -16.44 3.91
N ALA A 76 3.01 -17.58 4.39
CA ALA A 76 2.48 -17.73 5.74
C ALA A 76 3.47 -17.27 6.81
N GLY A 77 3.04 -16.40 7.73
CA GLY A 77 3.87 -15.91 8.83
C GLY A 77 5.02 -14.98 8.44
N ASP A 78 5.13 -14.56 7.18
CA ASP A 78 6.24 -13.74 6.67
C ASP A 78 5.78 -12.34 6.23
N SER A 79 6.76 -11.48 5.93
CA SER A 79 6.55 -10.13 5.40
C SER A 79 7.36 -9.88 4.14
N ILE A 80 6.75 -9.22 3.17
CA ILE A 80 7.42 -8.82 1.92
C ILE A 80 7.43 -7.31 1.75
N LEU A 81 8.43 -6.78 1.04
CA LEU A 81 8.42 -5.42 0.52
C LEU A 81 7.61 -5.39 -0.77
N ALA A 82 6.37 -4.89 -0.71
CA ALA A 82 5.46 -4.87 -1.85
C ALA A 82 5.63 -3.63 -2.73
N VAL A 83 5.94 -2.48 -2.12
CA VAL A 83 6.17 -1.22 -2.84
C VAL A 83 7.53 -0.68 -2.41
N PRO A 84 8.59 -0.83 -3.24
CA PRO A 84 9.96 -0.46 -2.89
C PRO A 84 10.26 1.00 -3.28
N GLY A 85 9.64 1.98 -2.61
CA GLY A 85 9.89 3.40 -2.86
C GLY A 85 9.36 3.87 -4.22
N ILE A 86 8.08 3.61 -4.50
CA ILE A 86 7.48 4.04 -5.76
C ILE A 86 6.99 5.49 -5.64
N PRO A 87 7.42 6.40 -6.52
CA PRO A 87 6.94 7.79 -6.54
C PRO A 87 5.52 7.87 -7.11
N ILE A 88 4.61 8.51 -6.38
CA ILE A 88 3.24 8.76 -6.80
C ILE A 88 2.86 10.23 -6.55
N GLN A 89 1.87 10.74 -7.30
CA GLN A 89 1.42 12.12 -7.22
C GLN A 89 -0.04 12.23 -7.70
N ASN A 90 -0.57 13.46 -7.77
CA ASN A 90 -1.89 13.76 -8.31
C ASN A 90 -3.04 13.05 -7.58
N SER A 91 -2.99 13.03 -6.25
CA SER A 91 -4.02 12.42 -5.39
C SER A 91 -4.27 10.93 -5.67
N LEU A 92 -3.32 10.25 -6.31
CA LEU A 92 -3.38 8.81 -6.54
C LEU A 92 -3.48 8.06 -5.20
N ALA A 93 -4.48 7.20 -5.07
CA ALA A 93 -4.64 6.32 -3.92
C ALA A 93 -3.97 4.97 -4.16
N VAL A 94 -3.13 4.56 -3.20
CA VAL A 94 -2.61 3.19 -3.11
C VAL A 94 -3.51 2.41 -2.18
N THR A 95 -4.11 1.35 -2.70
CA THR A 95 -5.03 0.48 -1.96
C THR A 95 -4.63 -0.99 -2.10
N VAL A 96 -5.09 -1.82 -1.17
CA VAL A 96 -4.70 -3.24 -1.11
C VAL A 96 -5.92 -4.11 -0.79
N PHE A 97 -6.11 -5.20 -1.53
CA PHE A 97 -7.05 -6.27 -1.18
C PHE A 97 -6.33 -7.62 -1.17
N ALA A 98 -6.85 -8.57 -0.39
CA ALA A 98 -6.27 -9.90 -0.24
C ALA A 98 -7.32 -11.00 -0.48
N ALA A 99 -6.87 -12.21 -0.77
CA ALA A 99 -7.77 -13.36 -0.93
C ALA A 99 -8.59 -13.70 0.34
N ALA A 100 -8.17 -13.21 1.52
CA ALA A 100 -8.88 -13.33 2.78
C ALA A 100 -8.77 -12.03 3.58
N ALA A 101 -9.85 -11.64 4.25
CA ALA A 101 -9.88 -10.48 5.12
C ALA A 101 -9.15 -10.75 6.44
N ASN A 102 -8.64 -9.69 7.07
CA ASN A 102 -8.13 -9.69 8.44
C ASN A 102 -6.85 -10.49 8.71
N VAL A 103 -6.20 -11.02 7.68
CA VAL A 103 -4.98 -11.83 7.83
C VAL A 103 -3.73 -11.16 7.26
N ILE A 104 -3.89 -10.12 6.43
CA ILE A 104 -2.81 -9.27 5.96
C ILE A 104 -2.82 -7.93 6.69
N THR A 105 -1.64 -7.49 7.11
CA THR A 105 -1.42 -6.12 7.57
C THR A 105 -0.40 -5.42 6.70
N MET A 106 -0.64 -4.14 6.40
CA MET A 106 0.28 -3.29 5.65
C MET A 106 0.86 -2.20 6.55
N TRP A 107 2.14 -1.90 6.38
CA TRP A 107 2.86 -0.88 7.15
C TRP A 107 4.01 -0.31 6.33
N GLY A 108 4.56 0.81 6.76
CA GLY A 108 5.65 1.47 6.04
C GLY A 108 5.69 2.96 6.29
N TYR A 109 6.21 3.71 5.34
CA TYR A 109 6.39 5.15 5.42
C TYR A 109 6.31 5.79 4.04
N VAL A 110 6.11 7.10 4.01
CA VAL A 110 6.15 7.89 2.79
C VAL A 110 7.21 8.97 2.93
N ASN A 111 8.04 9.14 1.92
CA ASN A 111 8.93 10.29 1.81
C ASN A 111 8.26 11.30 0.87
N ARG A 112 7.80 12.41 1.44
CA ARG A 112 7.24 13.52 0.66
C ARG A 112 8.38 14.41 0.18
N ILE A 113 8.42 14.63 -1.13
CA ILE A 113 9.42 15.43 -1.82
C ILE A 113 8.74 16.70 -2.33
N SER A 114 9.15 17.85 -1.79
CA SER A 114 8.65 19.19 -2.15
C SER A 114 9.67 20.29 -1.85
#